data_AF-A0A7C0WXS6-F1
#
_entry.id   AF-A0A7C0WXS6-F1
#
_cell.length_a   1.000
_cell.length_b   1.000
_cell.length_c   1.000
_cell.angle_alpha   90.00
_cell.angle_beta   90.00
_cell.angle_gamma   90.00
#
_symmetry.space_group_name_H-M   'P 1'
#
loop_
_entity.id
_entity.type
_entity.pdbx_description
1 polymer ?
#
loop_
_entity_poly.entity_id
_entity_poly.type
_entity_poly.pdbx_seq_one_letter_code
_entity_poly.pdbx_strand_id
1 'polypeptide(L)'
;MEKIVFDNICNELKGIIGEKNINKLPKTYELVGNILIIHIPEDLSEWKKEIGKIYLKNFPRAKTVLKKGRISGEYRKPEFEYLAGDGTETVHTENKIKFKLDLNKVMFSSGNIEERQRMSRIVNKNEKVIDMFAGIGYFSIPVAYHSRAYVTAIEKNPQAFHYL
;
A
#
# COMPACT_ATOMS: atom_id res chain seq x y z
N MET A 1 10.09 8.50 6.60
CA MET A 1 9.32 9.76 6.55
C MET A 1 10.30 10.92 6.54
N GLU A 2 10.02 12.00 5.83
CA GLU A 2 10.83 13.22 5.95
C GLU A 2 10.80 13.72 7.39
N LYS A 3 11.96 14.11 7.93
CA LYS A 3 12.09 14.52 9.33
C LYS A 3 11.13 15.66 9.69
N ILE A 4 11.03 16.65 8.81
CA ILE A 4 10.16 17.83 8.98
C ILE A 4 8.69 17.42 9.13
N VAL A 5 8.22 16.49 8.30
CA VAL A 5 6.83 15.99 8.36
C VAL A 5 6.58 15.28 9.69
N PHE A 6 7.52 14.44 10.14
CA PHE A 6 7.39 13.73 11.42
C PHE A 6 7.43 14.68 12.62
N ASP A 7 8.30 15.69 12.59
CA ASP A 7 8.41 16.69 13.64
C ASP A 7 7.11 17.52 13.75
N ASN A 8 6.50 17.89 12.62
CA ASN A 8 5.18 18.56 12.60
C ASN A 8 4.07 17.69 13.21
N ILE A 9 4.01 16.41 12.83
CA ILE A 9 3.05 15.45 13.41
C ILE A 9 3.24 15.35 14.93
N CYS A 10 4.49 15.26 15.40
CA CYS A 10 4.80 15.24 16.82
C CYS A 10 4.30 16.50 17.53
N ASN A 11 4.56 17.68 16.96
CA ASN A 11 4.15 18.97 17.55
C ASN A 11 2.61 19.08 17.66
N GLU A 12 1.87 18.69 16.63
CA GLU A 12 0.41 18.74 16.63
C GLU A 12 -0.22 17.74 17.60
N LEU A 13 0.38 16.54 17.74
CA LEU A 13 -0.15 15.51 18.65
C LEU A 13 0.30 15.68 20.10
N LYS A 14 1.32 16.51 20.37
CA LYS A 14 1.90 16.71 21.72
C LYS A 14 0.85 17.07 22.77
N GLY A 15 -0.06 17.98 22.43
CA GLY A 15 -1.15 18.41 23.31
C GLY A 15 -2.33 17.44 23.40
N ILE A 16 -2.38 16.41 22.54
CA ILE A 16 -3.50 15.46 22.45
C ILE A 16 -3.15 14.14 23.15
N ILE A 17 -1.97 13.58 22.87
CA ILE A 17 -1.56 12.26 23.36
C ILE A 17 -0.59 12.33 24.55
N GLY A 18 -0.10 13.52 24.89
CA GLY A 18 0.87 13.75 25.97
C GLY A 18 2.31 13.40 25.60
N GLU A 19 3.28 14.08 26.21
CA GLU A 19 4.70 14.00 25.85
C GLU A 19 5.27 12.57 25.92
N LYS A 20 4.84 11.78 26.90
CA LYS A 20 5.32 10.41 27.11
C LYS A 20 5.00 9.47 25.94
N ASN A 21 3.97 9.79 25.15
CA ASN A 21 3.46 8.94 24.07
C ASN A 21 4.00 9.34 22.69
N ILE A 22 4.57 10.54 22.55
CA ILE A 22 5.11 11.05 21.27
C ILE A 22 6.20 10.14 20.71
N ASN A 23 7.04 9.61 21.59
CA ASN A 23 8.16 8.74 21.22
C ASN A 23 7.71 7.42 20.58
N LYS A 24 6.44 7.04 20.81
CA LYS A 24 5.80 5.82 20.29
C LYS A 24 5.13 6.02 18.93
N LEU A 25 5.12 7.26 18.41
CA LEU A 25 4.45 7.55 17.15
C LEU A 25 5.11 6.83 15.95
N PRO A 26 4.31 6.42 14.95
CA PRO A 26 4.81 5.67 13.80
C PRO A 26 5.75 6.50 12.91
N LYS A 27 7.05 6.18 12.93
CA LYS A 27 8.06 6.86 12.09
C LYS A 27 8.06 6.39 10.63
N THR A 28 7.52 5.19 10.40
CA THR A 28 7.42 4.54 9.10
C THR A 28 5.97 4.46 8.67
N TYR A 29 5.76 4.44 7.36
CA TYR A 29 4.46 4.33 6.72
C TYR A 29 4.63 3.65 5.37
N GLU A 30 3.53 3.13 4.84
CA GLU A 30 3.40 2.66 3.47
C GLU A 30 2.40 3.57 2.75
N LEU A 31 2.75 4.06 1.55
CA LEU A 31 1.87 4.89 0.73
C LEU A 31 1.50 4.14 -0.55
N VAL A 32 0.24 3.74 -0.67
CA VAL A 32 -0.29 3.06 -1.86
C VAL A 32 -1.22 4.04 -2.57
N GLY A 33 -0.73 4.65 -3.65
CA GLY A 33 -1.47 5.68 -4.37
C GLY A 33 -1.76 6.87 -3.46
N ASN A 34 -3.04 7.06 -3.11
CA ASN A 34 -3.53 8.08 -2.18
C ASN A 34 -3.95 7.52 -0.81
N ILE A 35 -3.51 6.32 -0.44
CA ILE A 35 -3.84 5.68 0.85
C ILE A 35 -2.57 5.51 1.66
N LEU A 36 -2.59 6.04 2.89
CA LEU A 36 -1.51 5.92 3.86
C LEU A 36 -1.81 4.77 4.82
N ILE A 37 -0.87 3.86 5.00
CA ILE A 37 -0.96 2.75 5.95
C ILE A 37 0.08 2.96 7.04
N ILE A 38 -0.36 2.98 8.29
CA ILE A 38 0.50 3.16 9.47
C ILE A 38 0.24 2.06 10.51
N HIS A 39 1.27 1.71 11.27
CA HIS A 39 1.13 0.81 12.42
C HIS A 39 0.87 1.64 13.67
N ILE A 40 -0.26 1.44 14.36
CA ILE A 40 -0.52 2.10 15.66
C ILE A 40 -0.28 1.11 16.80
N PRO A 41 0.69 1.35 17.70
CA PRO A 41 0.87 0.57 18.93
C PRO A 41 -0.39 0.57 19.79
N GLU A 42 -0.62 -0.50 20.54
CA GLU A 42 -1.83 -0.66 21.34
C GLU A 42 -1.98 0.43 22.42
N ASP A 43 -0.87 0.89 22.99
CA ASP A 43 -0.80 2.02 23.93
C ASP A 43 -1.35 3.34 23.37
N LEU A 44 -1.44 3.47 22.04
CA LEU A 44 -1.96 4.66 21.36
C LEU A 44 -3.36 4.44 20.77
N SER A 45 -4.00 3.30 21.07
CA SER A 45 -5.30 2.91 20.52
C SER A 45 -6.41 3.91 20.83
N GLU A 46 -6.37 4.54 22.00
CA GLU A 46 -7.33 5.57 22.42
C GLU A 46 -7.35 6.76 21.46
N TRP A 47 -6.18 7.19 20.98
CA TRP A 47 -6.03 8.36 20.09
C TRP A 47 -5.93 7.99 18.62
N LYS A 48 -6.25 6.76 18.22
CA LYS A 48 -6.02 6.26 16.85
C LYS A 48 -6.66 7.12 15.75
N LYS A 49 -7.84 7.68 16.01
CA LYS A 49 -8.55 8.56 15.07
C LYS A 49 -7.86 9.91 14.94
N GLU A 50 -7.38 10.44 16.06
CA GLU A 50 -6.72 11.75 16.12
C GLU A 50 -5.34 11.66 15.47
N ILE A 51 -4.61 10.59 15.74
CA ILE A 51 -3.39 10.24 15.02
C ILE A 51 -3.68 10.14 13.51
N GLY A 52 -4.71 9.39 13.11
CA GLY A 52 -5.12 9.26 11.72
C GLY A 52 -5.35 10.61 11.02
N LYS A 53 -6.09 11.51 11.65
CA LYS A 53 -6.40 12.84 11.10
C LYS A 53 -5.15 13.71 10.94
N ILE A 54 -4.26 13.73 11.94
CA ILE A 54 -3.03 14.51 11.87
C ILE A 54 -2.07 13.95 10.82
N TYR A 55 -1.97 12.62 10.70
CA TYR A 55 -1.23 12.00 9.60
C TYR A 55 -1.86 12.38 8.25
N LEU A 56 -3.18 12.27 8.08
CA LEU A 56 -3.83 12.64 6.82
C LEU A 56 -3.55 14.09 6.42
N LYS A 57 -3.66 15.01 7.37
CA LYS A 57 -3.37 16.44 7.18
C LYS A 57 -1.94 16.71 6.72
N ASN A 58 -0.96 15.96 7.24
CA ASN A 58 0.45 16.13 6.94
C ASN A 58 0.92 15.40 5.66
N PHE A 59 0.02 14.67 4.98
CA PHE A 59 0.29 13.95 3.75
C PHE A 59 -0.65 14.43 2.63
N PRO A 60 -0.31 15.51 1.89
CA PRO A 60 -1.23 16.15 0.93
C PRO A 60 -1.77 15.26 -0.20
N ARG A 61 -1.06 14.18 -0.51
CA ARG A 61 -1.48 13.19 -1.53
C ARG A 61 -2.43 12.13 -0.97
N ALA A 62 -2.44 11.93 0.34
CA ALA A 62 -3.28 10.93 0.97
C ALA A 62 -4.71 11.45 1.11
N LYS A 63 -5.68 10.56 0.91
CA LYS A 63 -7.12 10.78 1.17
C LYS A 63 -7.64 9.92 2.31
N THR A 64 -6.98 8.79 2.56
CA THR A 64 -7.36 7.81 3.58
C THR A 64 -6.13 7.38 4.37
N VAL A 65 -6.29 7.18 5.68
CA VAL A 65 -5.29 6.60 6.57
C VAL A 65 -5.85 5.32 7.18
N LEU A 66 -5.11 4.22 7.06
CA LEU A 66 -5.49 2.90 7.55
C LEU A 66 -4.47 2.36 8.55
N LYS A 67 -4.95 1.59 9.53
CA LYS A 67 -4.14 0.67 10.32
C LYS A 67 -4.23 -0.71 9.68
N LYS A 68 -3.08 -1.32 9.37
CA LYS A 68 -3.02 -2.69 8.84
C LYS A 68 -3.34 -3.68 9.96
N GLY A 69 -4.34 -4.52 9.74
CA GLY A 69 -4.73 -5.63 10.59
C GLY A 69 -4.09 -6.95 10.15
N ARG A 70 -4.80 -8.06 10.40
CA ARG A 70 -4.35 -9.40 10.00
C ARG A 70 -4.63 -9.67 8.52
N ILE A 71 -3.91 -10.62 7.95
CA ILE A 71 -4.19 -11.17 6.61
C ILE A 71 -4.78 -12.56 6.83
N SER A 72 -5.95 -12.84 6.25
CA SER A 72 -6.70 -14.07 6.52
C SER A 72 -7.34 -14.67 5.26
N GLY A 73 -7.74 -15.94 5.35
CA GLY A 73 -8.48 -16.66 4.31
C GLY A 73 -7.66 -17.13 3.11
N GLU A 74 -8.31 -17.91 2.25
CA GLU A 74 -7.71 -18.52 1.04
C GLU A 74 -7.19 -17.47 0.05
N TYR A 75 -7.94 -16.39 -0.14
CA TYR A 75 -7.55 -15.25 -0.99
C TYR A 75 -6.62 -14.24 -0.29
N ARG A 76 -6.19 -14.54 0.94
CA ARG A 76 -5.28 -13.73 1.74
C ARG A 76 -5.72 -12.25 1.81
N LYS A 77 -6.98 -12.03 2.17
CA LYS A 77 -7.55 -10.68 2.24
C LYS A 77 -6.94 -9.93 3.44
N PRO A 78 -6.40 -8.72 3.24
CA PRO A 78 -5.96 -7.89 4.35
C PRO A 78 -7.16 -7.25 5.04
N GLU A 79 -7.14 -7.22 6.36
CA GLU A 79 -8.06 -6.43 7.17
C GLU A 79 -7.45 -5.07 7.44
N PHE A 80 -8.22 -4.00 7.23
CA PHE A 80 -7.81 -2.64 7.53
C PHE A 80 -8.79 -1.97 8.47
N GLU A 81 -8.26 -1.21 9.42
CA GLU A 81 -9.04 -0.32 10.27
C GLU A 81 -8.89 1.11 9.76
N TYR A 82 -10.01 1.80 9.51
CA TYR A 82 -10.00 3.21 9.13
C TYR A 82 -9.57 4.09 10.29
N LEU A 83 -8.55 4.92 10.09
CA LEU A 83 -8.12 5.93 11.04
C LEU A 83 -8.63 7.32 10.65
N ALA A 84 -8.58 7.65 9.37
CA ALA A 84 -9.15 8.88 8.80
C ALA A 84 -9.49 8.70 7.30
N GLY A 85 -10.39 9.53 6.78
CA GLY A 85 -10.86 9.46 5.39
C GLY A 85 -11.84 8.31 5.13
N ASP A 86 -12.21 8.15 3.86
CA ASP A 86 -13.14 7.13 3.38
C ASP A 86 -12.63 6.46 2.09
N GLY A 87 -12.96 5.18 1.91
CA GLY A 87 -12.59 4.41 0.72
C GLY A 87 -11.18 3.82 0.72
N THR A 88 -11.04 2.71 0.00
CA THR A 88 -9.79 1.93 -0.13
C THR A 88 -9.38 1.66 -1.59
N GLU A 89 -10.12 2.19 -2.56
CA GLU A 89 -9.76 2.13 -3.97
C GLU A 89 -8.78 3.26 -4.34
N THR A 90 -7.71 2.89 -5.03
CA THR A 90 -6.64 3.81 -5.40
C THR A 90 -5.95 3.39 -6.70
N VAL A 91 -5.05 4.25 -7.18
CA VAL A 91 -4.13 3.93 -8.28
C VAL A 91 -2.71 4.10 -7.76
N HIS A 92 -1.98 2.99 -7.64
CA HIS A 92 -0.56 2.99 -7.30
C HIS A 92 0.28 3.04 -8.57
N THR A 93 1.25 3.95 -8.63
CA THR A 93 2.16 4.04 -9.79
C THR A 93 3.55 3.57 -9.41
N GLU A 94 4.06 2.58 -10.14
CA GLU A 94 5.41 2.04 -9.97
C GLU A 94 6.05 1.86 -11.35
N ASN A 95 7.27 2.39 -11.52
CA ASN A 95 8.05 2.21 -12.76
C ASN A 95 7.24 2.44 -14.07
N LYS A 96 6.50 3.57 -14.11
CA LYS A 96 5.60 3.99 -15.21
C LYS A 96 4.33 3.15 -15.39
N ILE A 97 4.09 2.16 -14.55
CA ILE A 97 2.89 1.31 -14.57
C ILE A 97 1.93 1.76 -13.49
N LYS A 98 0.64 1.76 -13.82
CA LYS A 98 -0.45 2.15 -12.91
C LYS A 98 -1.25 0.91 -12.57
N PHE A 99 -1.29 0.58 -11.28
CA PHE A 99 -2.12 -0.49 -10.73
C PHE A 99 -3.34 0.14 -10.05
N LYS A 100 -4.52 -0.06 -10.62
CA LYS A 100 -5.78 0.26 -9.93
C LYS A 100 -6.10 -0.89 -8.99
N LEU A 101 -6.45 -0.59 -7.73
CA LEU A 101 -6.78 -1.62 -6.75
C LEU A 101 -7.64 -1.09 -5.63
N ASP A 102 -8.34 -2.00 -4.95
CA ASP A 102 -8.98 -1.75 -3.67
C ASP A 102 -8.30 -2.57 -2.57
N LEU A 103 -7.66 -1.88 -1.64
CA LEU A 103 -6.89 -2.52 -0.56
C LEU A 103 -7.74 -3.44 0.32
N ASN A 104 -9.05 -3.23 0.45
CA ASN A 104 -9.92 -4.15 1.21
C ASN A 104 -10.30 -5.42 0.42
N LYS A 105 -10.05 -5.45 -0.89
CA LYS A 105 -10.46 -6.56 -1.78
C LYS A 105 -9.29 -7.40 -2.24
N VAL A 106 -8.13 -6.79 -2.45
CA VAL A 106 -6.94 -7.44 -2.99
C VAL A 106 -5.72 -7.15 -2.15
N MET A 107 -4.86 -8.15 -1.95
CA MET A 107 -3.57 -7.95 -1.28
C MET A 107 -2.63 -7.20 -2.19
N PHE A 108 -2.02 -6.12 -1.68
CA PHE A 108 -0.89 -5.44 -2.31
C PHE A 108 0.33 -5.46 -1.40
N SER A 109 1.49 -5.78 -1.96
CA SER A 109 2.78 -5.82 -1.24
C SER A 109 3.74 -4.80 -1.84
N SER A 110 3.86 -3.64 -1.19
CA SER A 110 4.82 -2.60 -1.59
C SER A 110 6.28 -3.05 -1.46
N GLY A 111 6.59 -4.03 -0.61
CA GLY A 111 7.97 -4.52 -0.42
C GLY A 111 8.61 -5.19 -1.63
N ASN A 112 7.83 -5.59 -2.64
CA ASN A 112 8.34 -6.35 -3.79
C ASN A 112 8.68 -5.47 -5.02
N ILE A 113 8.86 -4.16 -4.84
CA ILE A 113 9.15 -3.23 -5.95
C ILE A 113 10.41 -3.65 -6.72
N GLU A 114 11.50 -3.94 -6.01
CA GLU A 114 12.77 -4.32 -6.65
C GLU A 114 12.64 -5.61 -7.45
N GLU A 115 11.91 -6.60 -6.92
CA GLU A 115 11.70 -7.87 -7.60
C GLU A 115 10.80 -7.73 -8.83
N ARG A 116 9.74 -6.91 -8.75
CA ARG A 116 8.90 -6.59 -9.92
C ARG A 116 9.71 -5.93 -11.04
N GLN A 117 10.61 -5.01 -10.68
CA GLN A 117 11.52 -4.39 -11.64
C GLN A 117 12.57 -5.36 -12.18
N ARG A 118 13.08 -6.27 -11.34
CA ARG A 118 14.05 -7.29 -11.76
C ARG A 118 13.44 -8.24 -12.78
N MET A 119 12.21 -8.71 -12.55
CA MET A 119 11.49 -9.60 -13.47
C MET A 119 11.35 -8.99 -14.86
N SER A 120 11.10 -7.70 -14.95
CA SER A 120 11.00 -7.00 -16.24
C SER A 120 12.34 -6.77 -16.96
N ARG A 121 13.48 -7.23 -16.39
CA ARG A 121 14.81 -7.12 -16.99
C ARG A 121 15.40 -8.46 -17.41
N ILE A 122 14.95 -9.55 -16.81
CA ILE A 122 15.45 -10.89 -17.12
C ILE A 122 14.73 -11.55 -18.31
N VAL A 123 13.53 -11.07 -18.64
CA VAL A 123 12.72 -11.59 -19.75
C VAL A 123 13.11 -10.88 -21.05
N ASN A 124 13.24 -11.65 -22.13
CA ASN A 124 13.61 -11.14 -23.45
C ASN A 124 12.38 -10.73 -24.27
N LYS A 125 12.62 -9.87 -25.28
CA LYS A 125 11.60 -9.47 -26.24
C LYS A 125 11.01 -10.68 -26.96
N ASN A 126 9.68 -10.70 -27.11
CA ASN A 126 8.88 -11.76 -27.73
C ASN A 126 8.91 -13.13 -27.01
N GLU A 127 9.51 -13.24 -25.83
CA GLU A 127 9.42 -14.45 -25.01
C GLU A 127 7.97 -14.72 -24.59
N LYS A 128 7.63 -15.99 -24.36
CA LYS A 128 6.31 -16.39 -23.85
C LYS A 128 6.43 -16.71 -22.36
N VAL A 129 5.78 -15.91 -21.53
CA VAL A 129 5.82 -16.02 -20.07
C VAL A 129 4.44 -16.44 -19.56
N ILE A 130 4.42 -17.33 -18.58
CA ILE A 130 3.21 -17.71 -17.85
C ILE A 130 3.36 -17.23 -16.40
N ASP A 131 2.46 -16.35 -15.97
CA ASP A 131 2.33 -15.91 -14.58
C ASP A 131 1.17 -16.69 -13.94
N MET A 132 1.50 -17.69 -13.13
CA MET A 132 0.51 -18.61 -12.55
C MET A 132 -0.31 -17.99 -11.41
N PHE A 133 0.11 -16.84 -10.87
CA PHE A 133 -0.50 -16.17 -9.71
C PHE A 133 -0.41 -14.65 -9.86
N ALA A 134 -1.06 -14.13 -10.89
CA ALA A 134 -0.83 -12.77 -11.37
C ALA A 134 -1.28 -11.67 -10.39
N GLY A 135 -2.24 -11.94 -9.52
CA GLY A 135 -2.90 -10.91 -8.72
C GLY A 135 -3.56 -9.89 -9.65
N ILE A 136 -3.21 -8.62 -9.46
CA ILE A 136 -3.61 -7.51 -10.37
C ILE A 136 -2.54 -7.24 -11.45
N GLY A 137 -1.67 -8.20 -11.71
CA GLY A 137 -0.63 -8.13 -12.74
C GLY A 137 0.73 -7.67 -12.22
N TYR A 138 1.07 -8.01 -10.99
CA TYR A 138 2.27 -7.53 -10.30
C TYR A 138 3.56 -7.74 -11.08
N PHE A 139 3.74 -8.94 -11.64
CA PHE A 139 4.88 -9.26 -12.49
C PHE A 139 4.51 -9.22 -13.97
N SER A 140 3.28 -9.62 -14.28
CA SER A 140 2.74 -9.66 -15.64
C SER A 140 2.84 -8.33 -16.38
N ILE A 141 2.33 -7.24 -15.80
CA ILE A 141 2.28 -5.94 -16.48
C ILE A 141 3.70 -5.35 -16.65
N PRO A 142 4.58 -5.37 -15.62
CA PRO A 142 5.98 -4.96 -15.82
C PRO A 142 6.72 -5.72 -16.90
N VAL A 143 6.60 -7.05 -16.93
CA VAL A 143 7.24 -7.88 -17.96
C VAL A 143 6.70 -7.54 -19.35
N ALA A 144 5.37 -7.48 -19.52
CA ALA A 144 4.78 -7.15 -20.81
C ALA A 144 5.21 -5.76 -21.29
N TYR A 145 5.20 -4.75 -20.40
CA TYR A 145 5.50 -3.36 -20.76
C TYR A 145 6.98 -3.12 -21.06
N HIS A 146 7.90 -3.56 -20.19
CA HIS A 146 9.33 -3.25 -20.33
C HIS A 146 10.06 -4.24 -21.22
N SER A 147 9.81 -5.55 -21.09
CA SER A 147 10.47 -6.58 -21.89
C SER A 147 9.86 -6.77 -23.27
N ARG A 148 8.62 -6.31 -23.49
CA ARG A 148 7.86 -6.57 -24.73
C ARG A 148 7.70 -8.06 -25.01
N ALA A 149 7.42 -8.83 -23.96
CA ALA A 149 7.13 -10.26 -24.00
C ALA A 149 5.62 -10.51 -24.09
N TYR A 150 5.24 -11.72 -24.52
CA TYR A 150 3.86 -12.19 -24.46
C TYR A 150 3.62 -12.85 -23.11
N VAL A 151 2.72 -12.30 -22.31
CA VAL A 151 2.44 -12.81 -20.95
C VAL A 151 1.04 -13.39 -20.88
N THR A 152 0.93 -14.65 -20.43
CA THR A 152 -0.34 -15.25 -20.02
C THR A 152 -0.46 -15.12 -18.49
N ALA A 153 -1.37 -14.28 -18.02
CA ALA A 153 -1.61 -14.02 -16.61
C ALA A 153 -2.80 -14.84 -16.11
N ILE A 154 -2.59 -15.64 -15.06
CA ILE A 154 -3.61 -16.50 -14.45
C ILE A 154 -3.88 -15.98 -13.04
N GLU A 155 -5.14 -15.68 -12.74
CA GLU A 155 -5.57 -15.25 -11.41
C GLU A 155 -6.88 -15.95 -11.03
N LYS A 156 -6.93 -16.50 -9.81
CA LYS A 156 -8.07 -17.24 -9.29
C LYS A 156 -9.11 -16.31 -8.65
N ASN A 157 -8.67 -15.28 -7.93
CA ASN A 157 -9.52 -14.32 -7.24
C ASN A 157 -10.21 -13.41 -8.27
N PRO A 158 -11.55 -13.48 -8.41
CA PRO A 158 -12.28 -12.68 -9.41
C PRO A 158 -12.13 -11.16 -9.18
N GLN A 159 -11.91 -10.73 -7.94
CA GLN A 159 -11.69 -9.30 -7.64
C GLN A 159 -10.32 -8.86 -8.12
N ALA A 160 -9.27 -9.68 -7.94
CA ALA A 160 -7.95 -9.37 -8.45
C ALA A 160 -7.92 -9.39 -9.98
N PHE A 161 -8.57 -10.40 -10.59
CA PHE A 161 -8.75 -10.47 -12.04
C PHE A 161 -9.50 -9.25 -12.61
N HIS A 162 -10.48 -8.71 -11.89
CA HIS A 162 -11.17 -7.48 -12.31
C HIS A 162 -10.27 -6.24 -12.36
N TYR A 163 -9.22 -6.19 -11.54
CA TYR A 163 -8.26 -5.09 -11.48
C TYR A 163 -7.02 -5.30 -12.38
N LEU A 164 -6.78 -6.53 -12.85
CA LEU A 164 -5.73 -6.90 -13.81
C LEU A 164 -6.02 -6.31 -15.20
#